data_AF-A0A7V9MCA7-F1
#
_entry.id   AF-A0A7V9MCA7-F1
#
_cell.length_a   1.000
_cell.length_b   1.000
_cell.length_c   1.000
_cell.angle_alpha   90.00
_cell.angle_beta   90.00
_cell.angle_gamma   90.00
#
_symmetry.space_group_name_H-M   'P 1'
#
loop_
_entity.id
_entity.type
_entity.pdbx_description
1 polymer ?
#
loop_
_entity_poly.entity_id
_entity_poly.type
_entity_poly.pdbx_seq_one_letter_code
_entity_poly.pdbx_strand_id
1 'polypeptide(L)' 'MATVYEATDLRLDRVVALKVLPNALAEDEEFHQRFAREARSAARLTHPNVVAVYDQSDDDGVLFLVME' A
#
# COMPACT_ATOMS: atom_id res chain seq x y z
N MET A 1 -0.54 12.53 7.16
CA MET A 1 -0.28 11.32 7.96
C MET A 1 -1.09 10.18 7.33
N ALA A 2 -0.47 9.02 7.10
CA ALA A 2 -1.19 7.87 6.52
C ALA A 2 -2.04 7.18 7.58
N THR A 3 -3.17 6.57 7.18
CA THR A 3 -4.04 5.81 8.07
C THR A 3 -4.01 4.34 7.67
N VAL A 4 -3.94 3.43 8.65
CA VAL A 4 -3.97 1.98 8.41
C VAL A 4 -5.31 1.43 8.88
N TYR A 5 -5.97 0.68 8.03
CA TYR A 5 -7.25 0.02 8.29
C TYR A 5 -7.08 -1.49 8.26
N GLU A 6 -7.90 -2.20 9.03
CA GLU A 6 -8.20 -3.60 8.75
C GLU A 6 -9.16 -3.65 7.55
N ALA A 7 -8.83 -4.46 6.54
CA ALA A 7 -9.65 -4.60 5.35
C ALA A 7 -9.74 -6.08 4.93
N THR A 8 -10.72 -6.39 4.09
CA THR A 8 -10.85 -7.71 3.46
C THR A 8 -10.44 -7.60 1.99
N ASP A 9 -9.40 -8.34 1.59
CA ASP A 9 -9.04 -8.51 0.19
C ASP A 9 -10.06 -9.44 -0.48
N LEU A 10 -11.02 -8.86 -1.19
CA LEU A 10 -12.11 -9.60 -1.83
C LEU A 10 -11.66 -10.53 -2.96
N ARG A 11 -10.43 -10.36 -3.50
CA ARG A 11 -9.90 -11.22 -4.57
C ARG A 11 -9.36 -12.53 -4.02
N LEU A 12 -8.86 -12.50 -2.79
CA LEU A 12 -8.17 -13.62 -2.14
C LEU A 12 -8.87 -14.11 -0.86
N ASP A 13 -9.97 -13.46 -0.47
CA ASP A 13 -10.79 -13.75 0.72
C ASP A 13 -9.96 -13.83 2.01
N ARG A 14 -9.19 -12.77 2.30
CA ARG A 14 -8.33 -12.67 3.50
C ARG A 14 -8.38 -11.28 4.13
N VAL A 15 -8.13 -11.24 5.44
CA VAL A 15 -7.91 -9.98 6.17
C VAL A 15 -6.51 -9.45 5.89
N VAL A 16 -6.39 -8.15 5.68
CA VAL A 16 -5.14 -7.44 5.35
C VAL A 16 -5.07 -6.09 6.07
N ALA A 17 -3.86 -5.58 6.26
CA ALA A 17 -3.65 -4.19 6.63
C ALA A 17 -3.61 -3.30 5.38
N LEU A 18 -4.52 -2.31 5.31
CA LEU A 18 -4.62 -1.36 4.21
C LEU A 18 -4.12 0.02 4.64
N LYS A 19 -2.93 0.41 4.18
CA LYS A 19 -2.36 1.74 4.45
C LYS A 19 -2.79 2.72 3.37
N VAL A 20 -3.67 3.65 3.72
CA VAL A 20 -4.23 4.68 2.84
C VAL A 20 -3.46 5.99 2.99
N LEU A 21 -3.08 6.58 1.86
CA LEU A 21 -2.41 7.86 1.78
C LEU A 21 -3.41 9.01 1.60
N PRO A 22 -3.17 10.19 2.20
CA PRO A 22 -4.01 11.37 1.98
C PRO A 22 -4.01 11.84 0.52
N ASN A 23 -5.18 12.27 0.02
CA ASN A 23 -5.36 12.79 -1.35
C ASN A 23 -4.42 13.95 -1.72
N ALA A 24 -4.02 14.78 -0.76
CA ALA A 24 -3.09 15.88 -1.01
C ALA A 24 -1.68 15.43 -1.47
N LEU A 25 -1.36 14.14 -1.36
CA LEU A 25 -0.11 13.56 -1.88
C LEU A 25 -0.29 12.84 -3.22
N ALA A 26 -1.54 12.66 -3.69
CA ALA A 26 -1.85 11.93 -4.90
C ALA A 26 -1.88 12.80 -6.17
N GLU A 27 -1.89 14.13 -6.03
CA GLU A 27 -1.77 15.03 -7.18
C GLU A 27 -0.31 15.25 -7.62
N ASP A 28 0.65 14.71 -6.85
CA ASP A 28 2.08 14.81 -7.13
C ASP A 28 2.60 13.53 -7.82
N GLU A 29 2.84 13.63 -9.13
CA GLU A 29 3.38 12.54 -9.96
C GLU A 29 4.75 12.03 -9.45
N GLU A 30 5.59 12.90 -8.88
CA GLU A 30 6.86 12.47 -8.30
C GLU A 30 6.62 11.59 -7.06
N PHE A 31 5.61 11.94 -6.27
CA PHE A 31 5.19 11.15 -5.12
C PHE A 31 4.68 9.77 -5.55
N HIS A 32 3.86 9.69 -6.60
CA HIS A 32 3.38 8.41 -7.17
C HIS A 32 4.54 7.50 -7.56
N GLN A 33 5.53 8.04 -8.27
CA GLN A 33 6.69 7.27 -8.72
C GLN A 33 7.57 6.83 -7.55
N ARG A 34 7.74 7.68 -6.52
CA ARG A 34 8.48 7.30 -5.31
C ARG A 34 7.75 6.23 -4.52
N PHE A 35 6.44 6.39 -4.32
CA PHE A 35 5.59 5.42 -3.64
C PHE A 35 5.67 4.05 -4.31
N ALA A 36 5.51 4.00 -5.64
CA ALA A 36 5.59 2.76 -6.38
C ALA A 36 6.97 2.08 -6.30
N ARG A 37 8.04 2.88 -6.23
CA ARG A 37 9.42 2.37 -6.10
C ARG A 37 9.68 1.80 -4.71
N GLU A 38 9.20 2.48 -3.68
CA GLU A 38 9.33 2.05 -2.28
C GLU A 38 8.55 0.76 -2.03
N ALA A 39 7.30 0.72 -2.48
CA ALA A 39 6.45 -0.46 -2.34
C ALA A 39 7.02 -1.68 -3.10
N ARG A 40 7.55 -1.48 -4.33
CA ARG A 40 8.27 -2.55 -5.05
C ARG A 40 9.54 -3.01 -4.33
N SER A 41 10.22 -2.13 -3.61
CA SER A 41 11.40 -2.48 -2.82
C SER A 41 11.01 -3.27 -1.57
N ALA A 42 9.96 -2.85 -0.87
CA ALA A 42 9.42 -3.54 0.29
C ALA A 42 8.84 -4.92 -0.05
N ALA A 43 8.16 -5.06 -1.20
CA ALA A 43 7.63 -6.34 -1.69
C ALA A 43 8.71 -7.39 -2.01
N ARG A 44 9.98 -7.00 -2.13
CA ARG A 44 11.11 -7.93 -2.31
C ARG A 44 11.65 -8.49 -0.99
N LEU A 45 11.23 -7.94 0.14
CA LEU A 45 11.67 -8.40 1.45
C LEU A 45 10.75 -9.54 1.91
N THR A 46 11.37 -10.67 2.26
CA THR A 46 10.67 -11.80 2.89
C THR A 46 11.43 -12.17 4.14
N HIS A 47 10.87 -11.84 5.31
CA HIS A 47 11.50 -12.08 6.60
C HIS A 47 10.43 -12.12 7.70
N PRO A 48 10.51 -13.05 8.69
CA PRO A 48 9.48 -13.21 9.72
C PRO A 48 9.24 -11.97 10.62
N ASN A 49 10.18 -11.03 10.64
CA ASN A 49 10.10 -9.79 11.44
C ASN A 49 9.88 -8.53 10.58
N VAL A 50 9.48 -8.68 9.32
CA VAL A 50 9.20 -7.57 8.40
C VAL A 50 7.82 -7.79 7.81
N VAL A 51 6.95 -6.79 7.93
CA VAL A 51 5.61 -6.82 7.34
C VAL A 51 5.73 -6.99 5.83
N ALA A 52 5.11 -8.03 5.29
CA ALA A 52 5.10 -8.27 3.86
C ALA A 52 4.19 -7.26 3.16
N VAL A 53 4.68 -6.70 2.04
CA VAL A 53 3.85 -5.90 1.13
C VAL A 53 3.31 -6.83 0.07
N TYR A 54 1.99 -6.94 0.01
CA TYR A 54 1.30 -7.80 -0.95
C TYR A 54 1.02 -7.09 -2.27
N ASP A 55 0.58 -5.82 -2.20
CA ASP A 55 0.17 -5.06 -3.38
C ASP A 55 0.26 -3.55 -3.13
N GLN A 56 0.25 -2.78 -4.22
CA GLN A 56 0.09 -1.33 -4.24
C GLN A 56 -0.90 -0.96 -5.33
N SER A 57 -1.85 -0.09 -5.04
CA SER A 57 -2.82 0.34 -6.05
C SER A 57 -3.38 1.72 -5.73
N ASP A 58 -4.21 2.21 -6.64
CA ASP A 58 -4.96 3.45 -6.52
C ASP A 58 -6.43 3.16 -6.82
N ASP A 59 -7.32 3.89 -6.13
CA ASP A 59 -8.75 3.87 -6.40
C ASP A 59 -9.28 5.30 -6.26
N ASP A 60 -9.89 5.82 -7.33
CA ASP A 60 -10.35 7.21 -7.43
C ASP A 60 -9.32 8.25 -6.96
N GLY A 61 -8.04 8.05 -7.31
CA GLY A 61 -6.93 8.93 -6.94
C GLY A 61 -6.44 8.74 -5.50
N VAL A 62 -6.99 7.78 -4.75
CA VAL A 62 -6.51 7.44 -3.41
C VAL A 62 -5.48 6.32 -3.51
N LEU A 63 -4.22 6.64 -3.23
CA LEU A 63 -3.15 5.64 -3.16
C LEU A 63 -3.24 4.81 -1.88
N PHE A 64 -3.05 3.50 -2.02
CA PHE A 64 -2.98 2.59 -0.88
C PHE A 64 -1.97 1.44 -1.05
N LEU A 65 -1.56 0.89 0.09
CA LEU A 65 -0.70 -0.28 0.20
C LEU A 65 -1.43 -1.41 0.90
N VAL A 66 -1.35 -2.62 0.33
CA VAL A 66 -1.91 -3.84 0.91
C VAL A 66 -0.76 -4.63 1.56
N MET A 67 -0.92 -4.97 2.83
CA MET A 67 0.12 -5.58 3.66
C MET A 67 -0.42 -6.75 4.49
N GLU A 68 0.51 -7.56 5.00
CA GLU A 68 0.26 -8.58 6.03
C GLU A 68 -0.38 -7.99 7.29
#